data_AF-A0A8T4CBE5-F1
#
_entry.id   AF-A0A8T4CBE5-F1
#
_cell.length_a   1.000
_cell.length_b   1.000
_cell.length_c   1.000
_cell.angle_alpha   90.00
_cell.angle_beta   90.00
_cell.angle_gamma   90.00
#
_symmetry.space_group_name_H-M   'P 1'
#
loop_
_entity.id
_entity.type
_entity.pdbx_description
1 polymer ?
#
loop_
_entity_poly.entity_id
_entity_poly.type
_entity_poly.pdbx_seq_one_letter_code
_entity_poly.pdbx_strand_id
1 'polypeptide(L)'
;MGEGRSILRRGAPALLLVSCLALAALPAPGTAASPPEPDWVITSAVTLDRTVKDIRANVRIESGGELRMSNSTLVMNCSKDGEFELLIKPGGRLVAHRANITFGPPRAHYWFRVEGSMELRDSEISGTRGMFDLGGVQITSSDVSILNCRLFDHQWFALVINGSSPAVSGCTIDRCKAGIRVENGARPQLTGNTIRDNERDGITVLSATPVIRDNRLSGNWRGIGLFRSKPEITGNTLSGSGLVGIDCSEGSDAAISGNTITGSGQAGISILTSSPRIASNSITSNGVGINSTSSSCRIEKNTIAANREWGIFSKGGAPVLEANRYTDPAGNPNGLGAVATVWTLSVEVVDSIKKPVPGATVVVKDRSGNEVFRGATAEDGRVPPIELFQMRSTDGLSSDVSTPHSLRVTWEDLSSSTEVTMDKDRSIRAQLARGSSGGFIPGAWAVLAIAAAALALAFAAFRRR
;
A
#
# COMPACT_ATOMS: atom_id res chain seq x y z
N MET A 1 18.33 78.09 -48.03
CA MET A 1 18.47 76.99 -47.06
C MET A 1 17.13 76.28 -47.02
N GLY A 2 16.75 75.36 -47.92
CA GLY A 2 17.44 74.20 -48.51
C GLY A 2 16.85 72.94 -47.85
N GLU A 3 15.63 72.50 -48.21
CA GLU A 3 15.28 71.39 -49.14
C GLU A 3 15.74 69.99 -48.64
N GLY A 4 14.96 68.89 -48.70
CA GLY A 4 13.76 68.57 -49.49
C GLY A 4 12.61 67.94 -48.67
N ARG A 5 11.32 68.14 -48.99
CA ARG A 5 10.56 67.73 -50.21
C ARG A 5 10.50 66.19 -50.33
N SER A 6 9.37 65.51 -50.55
CA SER A 6 8.04 65.83 -51.10
C SER A 6 7.12 64.62 -50.82
N ILE A 7 5.87 64.75 -50.33
CA ILE A 7 4.61 64.96 -51.07
C ILE A 7 4.18 63.79 -52.01
N LEU A 8 2.89 63.41 -51.85
CA LEU A 8 1.88 62.85 -52.80
C LEU A 8 1.66 61.33 -52.97
N ARG A 9 0.54 60.90 -52.36
CA ARG A 9 -0.67 60.26 -52.96
C ARG A 9 -0.54 58.94 -53.74
N ARG A 10 -1.40 58.00 -53.34
CA ARG A 10 -2.64 57.52 -54.02
C ARG A 10 -3.17 56.34 -53.20
N GLY A 11 -4.37 56.39 -52.65
CA GLY A 11 -5.61 56.08 -53.38
C GLY A 11 -5.98 54.61 -53.15
N ALA A 12 -6.83 54.34 -52.14
CA ALA A 12 -7.55 53.07 -52.06
C ALA A 12 -8.61 53.04 -53.18
N PRO A 13 -8.89 51.86 -53.76
CA PRO A 13 -10.24 51.34 -53.53
C PRO A 13 -10.32 49.81 -53.35
N ALA A 14 -11.24 49.45 -52.45
CA ALA A 14 -12.24 48.39 -52.50
C ALA A 14 -11.87 46.99 -53.06
N LEU A 15 -12.00 46.03 -52.15
CA LEU A 15 -12.28 44.61 -52.30
C LEU A 15 -12.87 44.17 -53.65
N LEU A 16 -12.19 43.22 -54.28
CA LEU A 16 -12.79 42.20 -55.14
C LEU A 16 -12.33 40.84 -54.62
N LEU A 17 -13.24 40.14 -53.97
CA LEU A 17 -13.10 38.75 -53.54
C LEU A 17 -13.01 37.88 -54.79
N VAL A 18 -11.80 37.42 -55.12
CA VAL A 18 -11.58 36.31 -56.05
C VAL A 18 -11.59 35.03 -55.23
N SER A 19 -12.64 34.23 -55.43
CA SER A 19 -12.78 32.88 -54.91
C SER A 19 -11.73 31.97 -55.56
N CYS A 20 -10.58 31.80 -54.91
CA CYS A 20 -9.72 30.67 -55.17
C CYS A 20 -10.31 29.44 -54.47
N LEU A 21 -10.97 28.58 -55.26
CA LEU A 21 -11.19 27.18 -54.90
C LEU A 21 -9.81 26.54 -54.69
N ALA A 22 -9.33 26.53 -53.46
CA ALA A 22 -8.37 25.53 -53.02
C ALA A 22 -9.14 24.22 -52.94
N LEU A 23 -8.85 23.32 -53.87
CA LEU A 23 -9.29 21.94 -53.87
C LEU A 23 -8.76 21.28 -52.59
N ALA A 24 -9.52 21.39 -51.49
CA ALA A 24 -9.29 20.59 -50.31
C ALA A 24 -9.53 19.15 -50.75
N ALA A 25 -8.45 18.39 -50.88
CA ALA A 25 -8.57 16.94 -50.94
C ALA A 25 -9.33 16.52 -49.68
N LEU A 26 -10.60 16.15 -49.87
CA LEU A 26 -11.37 15.43 -48.86
C LEU A 26 -10.46 14.31 -48.34
N PRO A 27 -10.32 14.11 -47.03
CA PRO A 27 -9.70 12.88 -46.55
C PRO A 27 -10.45 11.75 -47.25
N ALA A 28 -9.70 10.86 -47.91
CA ALA A 28 -10.27 9.66 -48.49
C ALA A 28 -11.21 9.04 -47.46
N PRO A 29 -12.44 8.63 -47.82
CA PRO A 29 -13.36 8.00 -46.89
C PRO A 29 -12.57 6.94 -46.15
N GLY A 30 -12.50 7.08 -44.82
CA GLY A 30 -11.68 6.24 -43.96
C GLY A 30 -11.81 4.82 -44.45
N THR A 31 -10.69 4.21 -44.84
CA THR A 31 -10.65 2.82 -45.31
C THR A 31 -11.51 2.04 -44.34
N ALA A 32 -12.66 1.58 -44.82
CA ALA A 32 -13.54 0.74 -44.03
C ALA A 32 -12.64 -0.34 -43.44
N ALA A 33 -12.68 -0.46 -42.10
CA ALA A 33 -11.93 -1.48 -41.40
C ALA A 33 -12.09 -2.80 -42.18
N SER A 34 -10.98 -3.33 -42.71
CA SER A 34 -11.01 -4.61 -43.42
C SER A 34 -11.77 -5.61 -42.53
N PRO A 35 -12.69 -6.40 -43.11
CA PRO A 35 -13.55 -7.28 -42.33
C PRO A 35 -12.72 -8.20 -41.44
N PRO A 36 -13.24 -8.62 -40.27
CA PRO A 36 -12.53 -9.53 -39.37
C PRO A 36 -12.04 -10.76 -40.15
N GLU A 37 -10.76 -11.09 -39.96
CA GLU A 37 -10.17 -12.30 -40.53
C GLU A 37 -10.67 -13.53 -39.74
N PRO A 38 -10.65 -14.74 -40.32
CA PRO A 38 -10.84 -15.94 -39.53
C PRO A 38 -9.81 -16.02 -38.40
N ASP A 39 -10.23 -16.52 -37.23
CA ASP A 39 -9.36 -16.71 -36.06
C ASP A 39 -8.06 -17.44 -36.46
N TRP A 40 -6.92 -16.92 -36.01
CA TRP A 40 -5.63 -17.57 -36.20
C TRP A 40 -5.43 -18.65 -35.12
N VAL A 41 -5.81 -19.88 -35.47
CA VAL A 41 -5.69 -21.04 -34.60
C VAL A 41 -4.38 -21.78 -34.87
N ILE A 42 -3.54 -21.89 -33.84
CA ILE A 42 -2.22 -22.53 -33.89
C ILE A 42 -2.32 -23.89 -33.18
N THR A 43 -2.28 -24.97 -33.96
CA THR A 43 -2.34 -26.37 -33.49
C THR A 43 -1.04 -27.15 -33.66
N SER A 44 -0.03 -26.52 -34.29
CA SER A 44 1.32 -27.05 -34.46
C SER A 44 2.33 -25.91 -34.34
N ALA A 45 3.62 -26.22 -34.38
CA ALA A 45 4.67 -25.21 -34.24
C ALA A 45 4.68 -24.22 -35.41
N VAL A 46 4.59 -22.93 -35.09
CA VAL A 46 4.69 -21.80 -36.01
C VAL A 46 5.78 -20.85 -35.53
N THR A 47 6.64 -20.40 -36.45
CA THR A 47 7.73 -19.47 -36.14
C THR A 47 7.56 -18.16 -36.88
N LEU A 48 7.66 -17.06 -36.13
CA LEU A 48 7.82 -15.70 -36.62
C LEU A 48 9.28 -15.29 -36.32
N ASP A 49 10.07 -15.02 -37.36
CA ASP A 49 11.44 -14.53 -37.22
C ASP A 49 11.65 -13.28 -38.08
N ARG A 50 12.00 -12.15 -37.46
CA ARG A 50 12.17 -10.84 -38.12
C ARG A 50 10.97 -10.42 -38.96
N THR A 51 9.77 -10.68 -38.45
CA THR A 51 8.51 -10.44 -39.16
C THR A 51 7.59 -9.52 -38.37
N VAL A 52 6.78 -8.75 -39.09
CA VAL A 52 5.61 -8.07 -38.52
C VAL A 52 4.37 -8.84 -38.97
N LYS A 53 3.60 -9.33 -38.01
CA LYS A 53 2.33 -10.03 -38.23
C LYS A 53 1.20 -9.15 -37.72
N ASP A 54 0.46 -8.53 -38.63
CA ASP A 54 -0.76 -7.79 -38.32
C ASP A 54 -1.94 -8.76 -38.30
N ILE A 55 -2.75 -8.71 -37.24
CA ILE A 55 -3.87 -9.62 -37.01
C ILE A 55 -5.14 -8.82 -36.71
N ARG A 56 -6.19 -9.06 -37.49
CA ARG A 56 -7.55 -8.54 -37.30
C ARG A 56 -8.53 -9.66 -36.92
N ALA A 57 -8.11 -10.52 -35.99
CA ALA A 57 -8.82 -11.71 -35.54
C ALA A 57 -8.36 -12.15 -34.14
N ASN A 58 -9.01 -13.15 -33.54
CA ASN A 58 -8.45 -13.77 -32.34
C ASN A 58 -7.23 -14.63 -32.71
N VAL A 59 -6.26 -14.71 -31.80
CA VAL A 59 -5.13 -15.63 -31.88
C VAL A 59 -5.30 -16.67 -30.78
N ARG A 60 -5.34 -17.94 -31.14
CA ARG A 60 -5.50 -19.06 -30.20
C ARG A 60 -4.39 -20.05 -30.37
N ILE A 61 -3.58 -20.24 -29.33
CA ILE A 61 -2.58 -21.30 -29.27
C ILE A 61 -3.21 -22.47 -28.53
N GLU A 62 -3.64 -23.48 -29.29
CA GLU A 62 -4.32 -24.68 -28.79
C GLU A 62 -3.30 -25.68 -28.22
N SER A 63 -3.81 -26.74 -27.57
CA SER A 63 -2.97 -27.83 -27.07
C SER A 63 -2.13 -28.45 -28.19
N GLY A 64 -0.81 -28.58 -27.96
CA GLY A 64 0.16 -29.06 -28.96
C GLY A 64 0.60 -27.99 -29.98
N GLY A 65 -0.07 -26.84 -30.00
CA GLY A 65 0.34 -25.66 -30.75
C GLY A 65 1.48 -24.92 -30.06
N GLU A 66 2.39 -24.37 -30.87
CA GLU A 66 3.47 -23.54 -30.35
C GLU A 66 3.67 -22.33 -31.26
N LEU A 67 3.66 -21.13 -30.69
CA LEU A 67 4.08 -19.90 -31.38
C LEU A 67 5.48 -19.50 -30.89
N ARG A 68 6.45 -19.48 -31.80
CA ARG A 68 7.81 -18.98 -31.54
C ARG A 68 7.97 -17.62 -32.21
N MET A 69 8.39 -16.61 -31.46
CA MET A 69 8.65 -15.27 -31.95
C MET A 69 10.10 -14.87 -31.67
N SER A 70 10.81 -14.41 -32.68
CA SER A 70 12.19 -13.92 -32.57
C SER A 70 12.38 -12.64 -33.37
N ASN A 71 12.67 -11.51 -32.71
CA ASN A 71 12.79 -10.20 -33.39
C ASN A 71 11.54 -9.83 -34.21
N SER A 72 10.37 -10.30 -33.76
CA SER A 72 9.13 -10.16 -34.50
C SER A 72 8.14 -9.29 -33.74
N THR A 73 7.24 -8.66 -34.49
CA THR A 73 6.12 -7.90 -33.95
C THR A 73 4.82 -8.62 -34.26
N LEU A 74 4.00 -8.84 -33.24
CA LEU A 74 2.61 -9.25 -33.37
C LEU A 74 1.72 -8.03 -33.07
N VAL A 75 1.00 -7.55 -34.08
CA VAL A 75 0.10 -6.42 -33.97
C VAL A 75 -1.32 -6.92 -33.88
N MET A 76 -1.95 -6.76 -32.72
CA MET A 76 -3.37 -7.03 -32.48
C MET A 76 -4.17 -5.78 -32.91
N ASN A 77 -4.67 -5.80 -34.14
CA ASN A 77 -5.26 -4.64 -34.81
C ASN A 77 -6.77 -4.57 -34.56
N CYS A 78 -7.13 -4.21 -33.33
CA CYS A 78 -8.51 -3.98 -32.92
C CYS A 78 -9.04 -2.64 -33.45
N SER A 79 -10.28 -2.60 -33.94
CA SER A 79 -11.02 -1.38 -34.29
C SER A 79 -11.70 -0.71 -33.10
N LYS A 80 -11.98 -1.50 -32.05
CA LYS A 80 -12.56 -1.07 -30.78
C LYS A 80 -11.97 -1.88 -29.63
N ASP A 81 -11.93 -1.30 -28.43
CA ASP A 81 -11.35 -1.97 -27.27
C ASP A 81 -12.00 -3.35 -27.08
N GLY A 82 -11.19 -4.38 -26.86
CA GLY A 82 -11.62 -5.72 -26.48
C GLY A 82 -12.19 -6.54 -27.62
N GLU A 83 -12.01 -6.11 -28.86
CA GLU A 83 -12.50 -6.81 -30.04
C GLU A 83 -11.82 -8.17 -30.25
N PHE A 84 -10.51 -8.24 -30.03
CA PHE A 84 -9.73 -9.46 -30.25
C PHE A 84 -8.95 -9.89 -29.01
N GLU A 85 -8.65 -11.19 -28.98
CA GLU A 85 -7.93 -11.86 -27.91
C GLU A 85 -6.72 -12.62 -28.44
N LEU A 86 -5.61 -12.55 -27.71
CA LEU A 86 -4.53 -13.52 -27.73
C LEU A 86 -4.69 -14.47 -26.54
N LEU A 87 -5.04 -15.72 -26.82
CA LEU A 87 -5.27 -16.76 -25.82
C LEU A 87 -4.27 -17.89 -25.99
N ILE A 88 -3.54 -18.19 -24.91
CA ILE A 88 -2.72 -19.40 -24.78
C ILE A 88 -3.52 -20.39 -23.94
N LYS A 89 -4.07 -21.43 -24.56
CA LYS A 89 -4.86 -22.46 -23.86
C LYS A 89 -3.97 -23.48 -23.14
N PRO A 90 -4.52 -24.27 -22.21
CA PRO A 90 -3.79 -25.37 -21.60
C PRO A 90 -3.16 -26.30 -22.65
N GLY A 91 -1.86 -26.58 -22.50
CA GLY A 91 -1.08 -27.38 -23.47
C GLY A 91 -0.54 -26.62 -24.69
N GLY A 92 -0.98 -25.38 -24.91
CA GLY A 92 -0.41 -24.47 -25.90
C GLY A 92 0.81 -23.73 -25.34
N ARG A 93 1.75 -23.33 -26.21
CA ARG A 93 2.97 -22.63 -25.81
C ARG A 93 3.27 -21.38 -26.63
N LEU A 94 3.59 -20.27 -25.95
CA LEU A 94 4.20 -19.08 -26.57
C LEU A 94 5.65 -18.94 -26.10
N VAL A 95 6.58 -18.85 -27.03
CA VAL A 95 8.00 -18.51 -26.76
C VAL A 95 8.34 -17.25 -27.53
N ALA A 96 8.62 -16.15 -26.84
CA ALA A 96 8.92 -14.87 -27.47
C ALA A 96 10.23 -14.28 -26.94
N HIS A 97 11.16 -14.01 -27.86
CA HIS A 97 12.47 -13.44 -27.56
C HIS A 97 12.72 -12.22 -28.43
N ARG A 98 13.01 -11.07 -27.79
CA ARG A 98 13.12 -9.78 -28.51
C ARG A 98 11.89 -9.50 -29.37
N ALA A 99 10.72 -9.85 -28.86
CA ALA A 99 9.45 -9.69 -29.54
C ALA A 99 8.72 -8.43 -29.09
N ASN A 100 7.83 -7.92 -29.92
CA ASN A 100 6.89 -6.85 -29.56
C ASN A 100 5.45 -7.33 -29.80
N ILE A 101 4.66 -7.46 -28.74
CA ILE A 101 3.23 -7.79 -28.83
C ILE A 101 2.45 -6.52 -28.47
N THR A 102 1.75 -5.94 -29.45
CA THR A 102 1.21 -4.58 -29.33
C THR A 102 -0.16 -4.44 -30.00
N PHE A 103 -0.92 -3.42 -29.65
CA PHE A 103 -2.08 -2.98 -30.42
C PHE A 103 -1.70 -2.31 -31.76
N GLY A 104 -2.62 -2.37 -32.72
CA GLY A 104 -2.55 -1.57 -33.96
C GLY A 104 -3.36 -0.26 -33.86
N PRO A 105 -3.25 0.67 -34.83
CA PRO A 105 -4.16 1.82 -34.93
C PRO A 105 -5.63 1.37 -34.99
N PRO A 106 -6.57 2.00 -34.26
CA PRO A 106 -6.50 3.28 -33.56
C PRO A 106 -5.95 3.23 -32.11
N ARG A 107 -5.14 2.22 -31.76
CA ARG A 107 -4.67 1.91 -30.39
C ARG A 107 -5.80 1.43 -29.47
N ALA A 108 -6.73 0.68 -30.06
CA ALA A 108 -7.73 -0.03 -29.30
C ALA A 108 -7.10 -1.26 -28.63
N HIS A 109 -7.45 -1.49 -27.38
CA HIS A 109 -6.77 -2.46 -26.53
C HIS A 109 -7.27 -3.89 -26.77
N TYR A 110 -6.39 -4.89 -26.75
CA TYR A 110 -6.75 -6.30 -26.97
C TYR A 110 -6.74 -7.12 -25.66
N TRP A 111 -7.32 -8.31 -25.65
CA TRP A 111 -7.22 -9.23 -24.51
C TRP A 111 -5.98 -10.12 -24.62
N PHE A 112 -5.31 -10.37 -23.49
CA PHE A 112 -4.21 -11.34 -23.44
C PHE A 112 -4.39 -12.27 -22.24
N ARG A 113 -4.75 -13.53 -22.51
CA ARG A 113 -4.95 -14.58 -21.49
C ARG A 113 -3.96 -15.73 -21.66
N VAL A 114 -3.43 -16.19 -20.53
CA VAL A 114 -2.39 -17.21 -20.44
C VAL A 114 -2.82 -18.31 -19.47
N GLU A 115 -3.40 -19.36 -20.05
CA GLU A 115 -3.81 -20.60 -19.37
C GLU A 115 -2.84 -21.75 -19.65
N GLY A 116 -2.00 -21.62 -20.68
CA GLY A 116 -0.94 -22.56 -21.06
C GLY A 116 0.47 -22.11 -20.67
N SER A 117 1.45 -22.46 -21.50
CA SER A 117 2.87 -22.17 -21.27
C SER A 117 3.29 -20.87 -21.94
N MET A 118 4.07 -20.04 -21.24
CA MET A 118 4.59 -18.80 -21.83
C MET A 118 6.01 -18.48 -21.36
N GLU A 119 6.92 -18.24 -22.30
CA GLU A 119 8.26 -17.71 -22.04
C GLU A 119 8.44 -16.40 -22.81
N LEU A 120 8.63 -15.31 -22.08
CA LEU A 120 8.97 -14.00 -22.64
C LEU A 120 10.35 -13.59 -22.16
N ARG A 121 11.23 -13.22 -23.09
CA ARG A 121 12.56 -12.68 -22.81
C ARG A 121 12.85 -11.44 -23.62
N ASP A 122 13.39 -10.41 -22.99
CA ASP A 122 13.88 -9.18 -23.65
C ASP A 122 12.84 -8.59 -24.61
N SER A 123 11.55 -8.69 -24.24
CA SER A 123 10.41 -8.44 -25.11
C SER A 123 9.53 -7.33 -24.57
N GLU A 124 8.72 -6.73 -25.44
CA GLU A 124 7.78 -5.67 -25.09
C GLU A 124 6.34 -6.13 -25.28
N ILE A 125 5.47 -5.75 -24.34
CA ILE A 125 4.03 -5.95 -24.42
C ILE A 125 3.35 -4.62 -24.12
N SER A 126 2.37 -4.23 -24.91
CA SER A 126 1.59 -3.03 -24.66
C SER A 126 0.17 -3.11 -25.18
N GLY A 127 -0.71 -2.26 -24.67
CA GLY A 127 -2.02 -2.09 -25.28
C GLY A 127 -3.04 -3.17 -24.97
N THR A 128 -2.96 -3.81 -23.80
CA THR A 128 -4.01 -4.74 -23.37
C THR A 128 -5.15 -4.05 -22.62
N ARG A 129 -6.36 -4.59 -22.77
CA ARG A 129 -7.64 -4.07 -22.27
C ARG A 129 -7.89 -4.43 -20.80
N GLY A 130 -8.87 -3.78 -20.15
CA GLY A 130 -9.73 -4.40 -19.11
C GLY A 130 -11.24 -4.00 -19.17
N MET A 131 -12.14 -4.92 -18.76
CA MET A 131 -13.44 -4.60 -18.11
C MET A 131 -13.99 -5.86 -17.38
N PHE A 132 -14.56 -5.69 -16.17
CA PHE A 132 -14.67 -6.64 -15.04
C PHE A 132 -13.38 -6.83 -14.21
N ASP A 133 -12.73 -5.69 -13.94
CA ASP A 133 -11.84 -5.40 -12.80
C ASP A 133 -10.32 -5.60 -12.86
N LEU A 134 -9.67 -6.28 -13.83
CA LEU A 134 -8.21 -6.48 -13.67
C LEU A 134 -7.32 -6.20 -14.90
N GLY A 135 -7.81 -6.23 -16.15
CA GLY A 135 -7.01 -5.90 -17.35
C GLY A 135 -5.64 -6.59 -17.47
N GLY A 136 -4.70 -6.03 -18.25
CA GLY A 136 -3.32 -6.51 -18.33
C GLY A 136 -3.11 -7.82 -19.09
N VAL A 137 -1.96 -8.44 -18.89
CA VAL A 137 -1.73 -9.85 -19.23
C VAL A 137 -2.27 -10.72 -18.09
N GLN A 138 -3.25 -11.56 -18.38
CA GLN A 138 -3.94 -12.37 -17.37
C GLN A 138 -3.34 -13.78 -17.32
N ILE A 139 -2.78 -14.15 -16.19
CA ILE A 139 -2.03 -15.39 -16.00
C ILE A 139 -2.73 -16.27 -14.96
N THR A 140 -3.20 -17.43 -15.42
CA THR A 140 -3.75 -18.50 -14.58
C THR A 140 -2.88 -19.76 -14.57
N SER A 141 -1.82 -19.79 -15.40
CA SER A 141 -0.83 -20.87 -15.45
C SER A 141 0.43 -20.55 -14.64
N SER A 142 1.00 -21.57 -14.01
CA SER A 142 2.30 -21.44 -13.32
C SER A 142 3.49 -21.68 -14.26
N ASP A 143 3.27 -22.25 -15.45
CA ASP A 143 4.32 -22.46 -16.46
C ASP A 143 4.52 -21.17 -17.28
N VAL A 144 4.88 -20.10 -16.58
CA VAL A 144 5.08 -18.78 -17.18
C VAL A 144 6.32 -18.12 -16.62
N SER A 145 7.18 -17.66 -17.53
CA SER A 145 8.36 -16.84 -17.22
C SER A 145 8.37 -15.56 -18.04
N ILE A 146 8.56 -14.42 -17.37
CA ILE A 146 8.65 -13.10 -17.98
C ILE A 146 9.95 -12.46 -17.49
N LEU A 147 10.91 -12.30 -18.40
CA LEU A 147 12.29 -11.97 -18.06
C LEU A 147 12.76 -10.77 -18.88
N ASN A 148 13.26 -9.73 -18.22
CA ASN A 148 13.79 -8.52 -18.86
C ASN A 148 12.81 -7.88 -19.86
N CYS A 149 11.51 -7.99 -19.59
CA CYS A 149 10.48 -7.46 -20.47
C CYS A 149 10.07 -6.04 -20.08
N ARG A 150 9.45 -5.32 -21.02
CA ARG A 150 8.72 -4.10 -20.71
C ARG A 150 7.23 -4.30 -20.92
N LEU A 151 6.42 -3.99 -19.90
CA LEU A 151 4.96 -4.00 -19.98
C LEU A 151 4.47 -2.57 -19.74
N PHE A 152 3.80 -1.97 -20.73
CA PHE A 152 3.48 -0.56 -20.70
C PHE A 152 2.22 -0.18 -21.49
N ASP A 153 1.67 1.02 -21.25
CA ASP A 153 0.47 1.52 -21.96
C ASP A 153 -0.71 0.52 -21.92
N HIS A 154 -0.89 -0.12 -20.76
CA HIS A 154 -2.04 -1.00 -20.51
C HIS A 154 -3.19 -0.19 -19.91
N GLN A 155 -4.42 -0.50 -20.32
CA GLN A 155 -5.60 0.26 -19.90
C GLN A 155 -5.85 0.21 -18.38
N TRP A 156 -5.46 -0.87 -17.71
CA TRP A 156 -5.65 -1.07 -16.28
C TRP A 156 -4.38 -1.57 -15.58
N PHE A 157 -4.34 -2.82 -15.08
CA PHE A 157 -3.08 -3.42 -14.63
C PHE A 157 -2.21 -3.79 -15.83
N ALA A 158 -0.90 -3.85 -15.64
CA ALA A 158 0.01 -4.45 -16.63
C ALA A 158 -0.05 -5.97 -16.57
N LEU A 159 -0.11 -6.53 -15.36
CA LEU A 159 -0.08 -7.96 -15.10
C LEU A 159 -1.09 -8.36 -14.04
N VAL A 160 -1.82 -9.44 -14.28
CA VAL A 160 -2.75 -10.04 -13.32
C VAL A 160 -2.43 -11.51 -13.16
N ILE A 161 -2.05 -11.89 -11.95
CA ILE A 161 -1.66 -13.26 -11.61
C ILE A 161 -2.71 -13.82 -10.66
N ASN A 162 -3.43 -14.85 -11.10
CA ASN A 162 -4.57 -15.41 -10.40
C ASN A 162 -4.36 -16.91 -10.16
N GLY A 163 -4.26 -17.33 -8.90
CA GLY A 163 -4.15 -18.74 -8.51
C GLY A 163 -2.89 -19.47 -9.00
N SER A 164 -1.88 -18.74 -9.49
CA SER A 164 -0.71 -19.29 -10.17
C SER A 164 0.62 -18.80 -9.56
N SER A 165 1.73 -19.44 -9.95
CA SER A 165 3.07 -19.16 -9.41
C SER A 165 4.11 -18.86 -10.51
N PRO A 166 3.87 -17.89 -11.40
CA PRO A 166 4.83 -17.54 -12.45
C PRO A 166 6.07 -16.82 -11.90
N ALA A 167 7.12 -16.74 -12.72
CA ALA A 167 8.32 -15.94 -12.44
C ALA A 167 8.34 -14.66 -13.28
N VAL A 168 8.49 -13.50 -12.62
CA VAL A 168 8.60 -12.19 -13.25
C VAL A 168 9.86 -11.50 -12.74
N SER A 169 10.84 -11.33 -13.62
CA SER A 169 12.17 -10.88 -13.23
C SER A 169 12.81 -9.88 -14.18
N GLY A 170 13.44 -8.85 -13.63
CA GLY A 170 14.16 -7.83 -14.43
C GLY A 170 13.25 -6.98 -15.32
N CYS A 171 11.93 -7.03 -15.13
CA CYS A 171 10.99 -6.35 -16.00
C CYS A 171 10.82 -4.87 -15.62
N THR A 172 10.49 -4.04 -16.61
CA THR A 172 10.03 -2.67 -16.42
C THR A 172 8.51 -2.59 -16.63
N ILE A 173 7.79 -2.07 -15.65
CA ILE A 173 6.34 -1.89 -15.71
C ILE A 173 6.01 -0.41 -15.48
N ASP A 174 5.58 0.27 -16.54
CA ASP A 174 5.38 1.72 -16.52
C ASP A 174 4.20 2.20 -17.38
N ARG A 175 3.68 3.40 -17.08
CA ARG A 175 2.58 4.03 -17.84
C ARG A 175 1.32 3.16 -17.92
N CYS A 176 0.98 2.49 -16.82
CA CYS A 176 -0.28 1.77 -16.66
C CYS A 176 -1.13 2.44 -15.58
N LYS A 177 -2.41 2.07 -15.50
CA LYS A 177 -3.23 2.49 -14.35
C LYS A 177 -2.66 1.91 -13.06
N ALA A 178 -2.26 0.65 -13.06
CA ALA A 178 -1.61 -0.03 -11.96
C ALA A 178 -0.58 -1.03 -12.49
N GLY A 179 0.39 -1.44 -11.68
CA GLY A 179 1.45 -2.34 -12.13
C GLY A 179 1.01 -3.81 -12.14
N ILE A 180 1.28 -4.52 -11.04
CA ILE A 180 1.03 -5.95 -10.90
C ILE A 180 -0.09 -6.20 -9.89
N ARG A 181 -1.03 -7.06 -10.24
CA ARG A 181 -2.00 -7.63 -9.30
C ARG A 181 -1.74 -9.12 -9.09
N VAL A 182 -1.74 -9.54 -7.82
CA VAL A 182 -1.58 -10.93 -7.41
C VAL A 182 -2.76 -11.34 -6.54
N GLU A 183 -3.48 -12.40 -6.89
CA GLU A 183 -4.71 -12.77 -6.19
C GLU A 183 -5.00 -14.27 -6.12
N ASN A 184 -5.99 -14.61 -5.28
CA ASN A 184 -6.59 -15.95 -5.18
C ASN A 184 -5.59 -17.06 -4.89
N GLY A 185 -4.74 -16.86 -3.89
CA GLY A 185 -3.75 -17.87 -3.46
C GLY A 185 -2.51 -17.96 -4.34
N ALA A 186 -2.36 -17.07 -5.34
CA ALA A 186 -1.17 -16.99 -6.17
C ALA A 186 0.12 -16.82 -5.36
N ARG A 187 1.23 -17.38 -5.87
CA ARG A 187 2.55 -17.37 -5.22
C ARG A 187 3.70 -17.05 -6.21
N PRO A 188 3.58 -15.97 -7.00
CA PRO A 188 4.62 -15.64 -7.96
C PRO A 188 5.93 -15.21 -7.29
N GLN A 189 7.02 -15.32 -8.04
CA GLN A 189 8.30 -14.72 -7.72
C GLN A 189 8.43 -13.41 -8.50
N LEU A 190 8.40 -12.28 -7.79
CA LEU A 190 8.55 -10.94 -8.36
C LEU A 190 9.92 -10.40 -7.93
N THR A 191 10.93 -10.52 -8.79
CA THR A 191 12.33 -10.23 -8.43
C THR A 191 12.98 -9.18 -9.33
N GLY A 192 13.67 -8.19 -8.76
CA GLY A 192 14.51 -7.28 -9.56
C GLY A 192 13.75 -6.43 -10.59
N ASN A 193 12.44 -6.25 -10.43
CA ASN A 193 11.62 -5.48 -11.37
C ASN A 193 11.69 -3.98 -11.06
N THR A 194 11.54 -3.15 -12.09
CA THR A 194 11.34 -1.70 -11.97
C THR A 194 9.89 -1.36 -12.26
N ILE A 195 9.12 -0.97 -11.24
CA ILE A 195 7.69 -0.66 -11.36
C ILE A 195 7.49 0.81 -11.04
N ARG A 196 7.21 1.63 -12.05
CA ARG A 196 7.24 3.08 -11.88
C ARG A 196 6.19 3.83 -12.67
N ASP A 197 5.87 5.02 -12.19
CA ASP A 197 5.04 6.00 -12.90
C ASP A 197 3.68 5.42 -13.34
N ASN A 198 3.09 4.57 -12.48
CA ASN A 198 1.74 4.08 -12.64
C ASN A 198 0.77 4.94 -11.82
N GLU A 199 -0.43 5.17 -12.33
CA GLU A 199 -1.38 6.12 -11.71
C GLU A 199 -1.91 5.67 -10.35
N ARG A 200 -1.85 4.36 -10.05
CA ARG A 200 -2.30 3.73 -8.81
C ARG A 200 -1.17 2.90 -8.20
N ASP A 201 -1.49 1.74 -7.63
CA ASP A 201 -0.55 0.90 -6.90
C ASP A 201 0.46 0.25 -7.86
N GLY A 202 1.72 0.16 -7.41
CA GLY A 202 2.76 -0.58 -8.13
C GLY A 202 2.50 -2.09 -8.07
N ILE A 203 2.31 -2.64 -6.87
CA ILE A 203 1.93 -4.04 -6.66
C ILE A 203 0.73 -4.10 -5.71
N THR A 204 -0.33 -4.80 -6.10
CA THR A 204 -1.48 -5.10 -5.25
C THR A 204 -1.58 -6.61 -5.01
N VAL A 205 -1.67 -7.04 -3.75
CA VAL A 205 -1.76 -8.45 -3.34
C VAL A 205 -3.05 -8.68 -2.57
N LEU A 206 -3.87 -9.63 -3.02
CA LEU A 206 -5.17 -9.93 -2.42
C LEU A 206 -5.33 -11.43 -2.16
N SER A 207 -5.42 -11.82 -0.89
CA SER A 207 -5.53 -13.23 -0.49
C SER A 207 -4.44 -14.12 -1.12
N ALA A 208 -3.19 -13.65 -1.14
CA ALA A 208 -2.08 -14.33 -1.83
C ALA A 208 -0.77 -14.24 -1.04
N THR A 209 0.24 -15.01 -1.47
CA THR A 209 1.55 -15.11 -0.77
C THR A 209 2.73 -15.07 -1.75
N PRO A 210 2.91 -13.97 -2.51
CA PRO A 210 4.06 -13.79 -3.40
C PRO A 210 5.38 -13.59 -2.62
N VAL A 211 6.49 -13.85 -3.31
CA VAL A 211 7.81 -13.33 -2.91
C VAL A 211 8.07 -12.07 -3.73
N ILE A 212 8.31 -10.95 -3.05
CA ILE A 212 8.57 -9.64 -3.64
C ILE A 212 9.96 -9.21 -3.20
N ARG A 213 10.95 -9.39 -4.07
CA ARG A 213 12.36 -9.26 -3.69
C ARG A 213 13.16 -8.37 -4.62
N ASP A 214 14.03 -7.52 -4.05
CA ASP A 214 14.98 -6.67 -4.78
C ASP A 214 14.35 -5.79 -5.89
N ASN A 215 13.06 -5.45 -5.78
CA ASN A 215 12.37 -4.61 -6.76
C ASN A 215 12.60 -3.11 -6.47
N ARG A 216 12.54 -2.29 -7.52
CA ARG A 216 12.53 -0.83 -7.44
C ARG A 216 11.14 -0.31 -7.78
N LEU A 217 10.47 0.32 -6.83
CA LEU A 217 9.14 0.92 -7.00
C LEU A 217 9.21 2.43 -6.80
N SER A 218 8.78 3.22 -7.80
CA SER A 218 8.86 4.68 -7.70
C SER A 218 7.74 5.43 -8.43
N GLY A 219 7.24 6.52 -7.86
CA GLY A 219 6.22 7.36 -8.54
C GLY A 219 4.86 6.69 -8.72
N ASN A 220 4.55 5.66 -7.92
CA ASN A 220 3.24 5.03 -7.86
C ASN A 220 2.41 5.64 -6.71
N TRP A 221 1.07 5.50 -6.73
CA TRP A 221 0.24 5.99 -5.63
C TRP A 221 0.51 5.25 -4.31
N ARG A 222 0.40 3.93 -4.31
CA ARG A 222 1.04 3.05 -3.32
C ARG A 222 2.19 2.30 -3.97
N GLY A 223 3.25 2.04 -3.22
CA GLY A 223 4.26 1.09 -3.68
C GLY A 223 3.70 -0.33 -3.73
N ILE A 224 3.41 -0.89 -2.55
CA ILE A 224 2.85 -2.23 -2.36
C ILE A 224 1.61 -2.16 -1.48
N GLY A 225 0.46 -2.66 -1.94
CA GLY A 225 -0.77 -2.77 -1.17
C GLY A 225 -1.15 -4.23 -0.89
N LEU A 226 -1.40 -4.57 0.38
CA LEU A 226 -1.70 -5.93 0.84
C LEU A 226 -3.07 -6.00 1.50
N PHE A 227 -3.86 -6.99 1.08
CA PHE A 227 -5.20 -7.25 1.60
C PHE A 227 -5.34 -8.75 1.87
N ARG A 228 -5.58 -9.15 3.14
CA ARG A 228 -5.70 -10.57 3.55
C ARG A 228 -4.53 -11.46 3.08
N SER A 229 -3.31 -10.92 3.06
CA SER A 229 -2.17 -11.54 2.36
C SER A 229 -0.98 -11.82 3.28
N LYS A 230 -0.12 -12.77 2.90
CA LYS A 230 1.09 -13.15 3.67
C LYS A 230 2.34 -13.23 2.79
N PRO A 231 2.75 -12.12 2.15
CA PRO A 231 3.93 -12.09 1.29
C PRO A 231 5.24 -12.06 2.09
N GLU A 232 6.32 -12.44 1.42
CA GLU A 232 7.68 -12.05 1.80
C GLU A 232 8.08 -10.81 0.98
N ILE A 233 8.46 -9.72 1.65
CA ILE A 233 8.85 -8.46 1.03
C ILE A 233 10.27 -8.11 1.49
N THR A 234 11.26 -8.39 0.65
CA THR A 234 12.68 -8.31 1.02
C THR A 234 13.55 -7.51 0.07
N GLY A 235 14.45 -6.67 0.60
CA GLY A 235 15.47 -5.99 -0.22
C GLY A 235 14.93 -4.98 -1.24
N ASN A 236 13.65 -4.60 -1.18
CA ASN A 236 13.06 -3.69 -2.15
C ASN A 236 13.42 -2.23 -1.85
N THR A 237 13.49 -1.41 -2.90
CA THR A 237 13.63 0.04 -2.81
C THR A 237 12.34 0.70 -3.26
N LEU A 238 11.64 1.36 -2.32
CA LEU A 238 10.39 2.07 -2.57
C LEU A 238 10.62 3.57 -2.35
N SER A 239 10.36 4.39 -3.37
CA SER A 239 10.63 5.83 -3.30
C SER A 239 9.54 6.70 -3.91
N GLY A 240 9.12 7.75 -3.21
CA GLY A 240 8.22 8.76 -3.76
C GLY A 240 6.82 8.22 -4.05
N SER A 241 6.30 7.33 -3.19
CA SER A 241 4.90 6.90 -3.28
C SER A 241 3.96 8.04 -2.89
N GLY A 242 2.93 8.29 -3.68
CA GLY A 242 2.01 9.40 -3.43
C GLY A 242 1.27 9.33 -2.09
N LEU A 243 0.98 8.11 -1.60
CA LEU A 243 0.30 7.86 -0.33
C LEU A 243 1.16 7.05 0.64
N VAL A 244 1.33 5.75 0.39
CA VAL A 244 2.06 4.84 1.30
C VAL A 244 3.09 4.03 0.51
N GLY A 245 4.25 3.79 1.11
CA GLY A 245 5.23 2.85 0.57
C GLY A 245 4.70 1.42 0.57
N ILE A 246 4.46 0.86 1.77
CA ILE A 246 3.83 -0.46 1.97
C ILE A 246 2.58 -0.33 2.84
N ASP A 247 1.43 -0.78 2.33
CA ASP A 247 0.15 -0.79 3.02
C ASP A 247 -0.23 -2.23 3.40
N CYS A 248 -0.33 -2.53 4.69
CA CYS A 248 -0.74 -3.83 5.25
C CYS A 248 -2.13 -3.70 5.86
N SER A 249 -3.14 -4.18 5.15
CA SER A 249 -4.54 -4.04 5.55
C SER A 249 -5.27 -5.39 5.60
N GLU A 250 -6.38 -5.43 6.36
CA GLU A 250 -7.31 -6.57 6.41
C GLU A 250 -6.68 -7.91 6.83
N GLY A 251 -5.98 -7.96 7.96
CA GLY A 251 -5.39 -9.21 8.46
C GLY A 251 -4.19 -9.70 7.65
N SER A 252 -3.38 -8.78 7.12
CA SER A 252 -2.18 -9.12 6.36
C SER A 252 -0.98 -9.39 7.28
N ASP A 253 -0.51 -10.63 7.32
CA ASP A 253 0.63 -11.08 8.14
C ASP A 253 1.91 -11.17 7.28
N ALA A 254 2.37 -10.02 6.78
CA ALA A 254 3.54 -9.95 5.92
C ALA A 254 4.88 -10.05 6.68
N ALA A 255 5.90 -10.62 6.04
CA ALA A 255 7.29 -10.53 6.48
C ALA A 255 8.01 -9.44 5.68
N ILE A 256 8.27 -8.29 6.30
CA ILE A 256 8.83 -7.10 5.64
C ILE A 256 10.23 -6.86 6.19
N SER A 257 11.28 -7.12 5.39
CA SER A 257 12.65 -6.93 5.89
C SER A 257 13.69 -6.47 4.89
N GLY A 258 14.68 -5.71 5.36
CA GLY A 258 15.78 -5.23 4.52
C GLY A 258 15.35 -4.26 3.41
N ASN A 259 14.17 -3.66 3.49
CA ASN A 259 13.67 -2.72 2.48
C ASN A 259 14.15 -1.29 2.78
N THR A 260 14.32 -0.50 1.73
CA THR A 260 14.56 0.94 1.80
C THR A 260 13.29 1.66 1.34
N ILE A 261 12.67 2.44 2.22
CA ILE A 261 11.38 3.10 1.99
C ILE A 261 11.52 4.60 2.26
N THR A 262 11.40 5.40 1.20
CA THR A 262 11.73 6.82 1.26
C THR A 262 10.71 7.73 0.59
N GLY A 263 10.41 8.88 1.19
CA GLY A 263 9.71 9.96 0.48
C GLY A 263 8.22 9.71 0.23
N SER A 264 7.55 8.82 0.98
CA SER A 264 6.12 8.58 0.83
C SER A 264 5.27 9.73 1.41
N GLY A 265 4.17 10.06 0.73
CA GLY A 265 3.32 11.21 1.03
C GLY A 265 2.63 11.17 2.40
N GLN A 266 2.20 10.00 2.86
CA GLN A 266 1.54 9.81 4.16
C GLN A 266 2.38 8.93 5.09
N ALA A 267 2.74 7.72 4.69
CA ALA A 267 3.51 6.82 5.54
C ALA A 267 4.51 5.97 4.76
N GLY A 268 5.65 5.64 5.38
CA GLY A 268 6.56 4.64 4.84
C GLY A 268 5.87 3.27 4.82
N ILE A 269 5.42 2.83 6.00
CA ILE A 269 4.61 1.62 6.18
C ILE A 269 3.32 1.99 6.92
N SER A 270 2.16 1.58 6.40
CA SER A 270 0.86 1.69 7.05
C SER A 270 0.34 0.30 7.39
N ILE A 271 -0.23 0.15 8.59
CA ILE A 271 -0.75 -1.12 9.11
C ILE A 271 -2.14 -0.87 9.68
N LEU A 272 -3.13 -1.57 9.15
CA LEU A 272 -4.52 -1.51 9.60
C LEU A 272 -5.04 -2.92 9.84
N THR A 273 -5.54 -3.16 11.04
CA THR A 273 -6.13 -4.46 11.45
C THR A 273 -5.29 -5.68 11.03
N SER A 274 -3.97 -5.59 11.20
CA SER A 274 -2.99 -6.56 10.67
C SER A 274 -1.85 -6.83 11.67
N SER A 275 -1.07 -7.89 11.45
CA SER A 275 0.03 -8.28 12.37
C SER A 275 1.34 -8.61 11.63
N PRO A 276 1.87 -7.71 10.78
CA PRO A 276 3.12 -7.97 10.07
C PRO A 276 4.34 -7.98 11.00
N ARG A 277 5.40 -8.67 10.56
CA ARG A 277 6.75 -8.54 11.12
C ARG A 277 7.57 -7.60 10.24
N ILE A 278 8.06 -6.51 10.84
CA ILE A 278 8.81 -5.45 10.16
C ILE A 278 10.22 -5.40 10.76
N ALA A 279 11.20 -5.92 10.03
CA ALA A 279 12.55 -6.11 10.56
C ALA A 279 13.65 -5.51 9.67
N SER A 280 14.61 -4.79 10.26
CA SER A 280 15.83 -4.37 9.55
C SER A 280 15.58 -3.53 8.28
N ASN A 281 14.54 -2.70 8.27
CA ASN A 281 14.25 -1.77 7.18
C ASN A 281 14.87 -0.39 7.44
N SER A 282 15.14 0.35 6.37
CA SER A 282 15.49 1.77 6.39
C SER A 282 14.28 2.59 5.95
N ILE A 283 13.70 3.39 6.84
CA ILE A 283 12.43 4.09 6.61
C ILE A 283 12.60 5.59 6.88
N THR A 284 12.74 6.37 5.81
CA THR A 284 13.18 7.76 5.94
C THR A 284 12.39 8.76 5.10
N SER A 285 12.30 10.02 5.53
CA SER A 285 11.72 11.11 4.73
C SER A 285 10.26 10.89 4.28
N ASN A 286 9.52 10.03 4.98
CA ASN A 286 8.08 9.84 4.73
C ASN A 286 7.27 10.85 5.54
N GLY A 287 5.94 10.86 5.44
CA GLY A 287 5.08 11.55 6.42
C GLY A 287 5.31 10.99 7.82
N VAL A 288 4.68 9.85 8.12
CA VAL A 288 5.02 8.98 9.26
C VAL A 288 5.96 7.87 8.79
N GLY A 289 6.92 7.44 9.61
CA GLY A 289 7.75 6.28 9.27
C GLY A 289 6.90 4.99 9.20
N ILE A 290 6.35 4.59 10.34
CA ILE A 290 5.42 3.45 10.47
C ILE A 290 4.14 3.91 11.18
N ASN A 291 2.99 3.75 10.55
CA ASN A 291 1.67 4.01 11.14
C ASN A 291 0.96 2.68 11.41
N SER A 292 0.54 2.42 12.66
CA SER A 292 -0.10 1.19 13.10
C SER A 292 -1.44 1.45 13.78
N THR A 293 -2.55 1.07 13.15
CA THR A 293 -3.89 1.26 13.71
C THR A 293 -4.59 -0.08 13.93
N SER A 294 -5.11 -0.30 15.15
CA SER A 294 -5.83 -1.50 15.56
C SER A 294 -5.07 -2.79 15.25
N SER A 295 -3.75 -2.78 15.47
CA SER A 295 -2.80 -3.77 14.95
C SER A 295 -1.78 -4.19 16.01
N SER A 296 -1.34 -5.45 15.94
CA SER A 296 -0.35 -6.05 16.86
C SER A 296 0.87 -6.52 16.07
N CYS A 297 1.64 -5.58 15.56
CA CYS A 297 2.84 -5.86 14.76
C CYS A 297 4.11 -6.00 15.62
N ARG A 298 5.13 -6.67 15.07
CA ARG A 298 6.49 -6.67 15.63
C ARG A 298 7.40 -5.81 14.76
N ILE A 299 7.94 -4.75 15.33
CA ILE A 299 8.80 -3.78 14.65
C ILE A 299 10.18 -3.85 15.31
N GLU A 300 11.17 -4.38 14.59
CA GLU A 300 12.49 -4.63 15.17
C GLU A 300 13.67 -4.26 14.29
N LYS A 301 14.73 -3.74 14.90
CA LYS A 301 16.02 -3.46 14.23
C LYS A 301 15.92 -2.53 13.02
N ASN A 302 14.86 -1.72 12.92
CA ASN A 302 14.68 -0.77 11.82
C ASN A 302 15.47 0.52 12.09
N THR A 303 15.92 1.17 11.03
CA THR A 303 16.42 2.56 11.07
C THR A 303 15.31 3.48 10.59
N ILE A 304 14.78 4.31 11.48
CA ILE A 304 13.64 5.18 11.21
C ILE A 304 14.07 6.64 11.45
N ALA A 305 14.15 7.42 10.39
CA ALA A 305 14.86 8.69 10.40
C ALA A 305 14.20 9.77 9.56
N ALA A 306 14.29 11.03 9.96
CA ALA A 306 13.92 12.18 9.11
C ALA A 306 12.51 12.10 8.50
N ASN A 307 11.56 11.40 9.13
CA ASN A 307 10.16 11.41 8.72
C ASN A 307 9.53 12.74 9.19
N ARG A 308 8.58 13.26 8.42
CA ARG A 308 7.98 14.60 8.60
C ARG A 308 7.07 14.71 9.82
N GLU A 309 6.65 13.60 10.40
CA GLU A 309 5.83 13.55 11.62
C GLU A 309 6.50 12.61 12.64
N TRP A 310 5.88 11.47 12.93
CA TRP A 310 6.39 10.46 13.85
C TRP A 310 7.28 9.44 13.14
N GLY A 311 8.29 8.91 13.84
CA GLY A 311 8.97 7.71 13.40
C GLY A 311 8.02 6.51 13.43
N ILE A 312 7.33 6.31 14.55
CA ILE A 312 6.26 5.33 14.69
C ILE A 312 5.05 6.00 15.34
N PHE A 313 3.88 5.84 14.74
CA PHE A 313 2.60 6.19 15.34
C PHE A 313 1.77 4.92 15.51
N SER A 314 1.18 4.70 16.69
CA SER A 314 0.32 3.56 16.98
C SER A 314 -0.98 3.99 17.65
N LYS A 315 -2.11 3.39 17.28
CA LYS A 315 -3.42 3.62 17.91
C LYS A 315 -4.23 2.34 18.00
N GLY A 316 -4.85 2.07 19.16
CA GLY A 316 -5.75 0.92 19.34
C GLY A 316 -5.05 -0.45 19.23
N GLY A 317 -3.72 -0.48 19.37
CA GLY A 317 -2.91 -1.67 19.25
C GLY A 317 -1.57 -1.49 19.96
N ALA A 318 -0.96 -2.63 20.35
CA ALA A 318 0.25 -2.69 21.16
C ALA A 318 1.41 -3.29 20.34
N PRO A 319 2.08 -2.50 19.47
CA PRO A 319 3.18 -3.00 18.69
C PRO A 319 4.35 -3.38 19.61
N VAL A 320 4.99 -4.51 19.33
CA VAL A 320 6.24 -4.89 19.97
C VAL A 320 7.38 -4.14 19.29
N LEU A 321 8.04 -3.25 20.02
CA LEU A 321 9.14 -2.43 19.53
C LEU A 321 10.45 -2.93 20.13
N GLU A 322 11.38 -3.38 19.30
CA GLU A 322 12.66 -3.95 19.76
C GLU A 322 13.85 -3.46 18.95
N ALA A 323 14.85 -2.88 19.62
CA ALA A 323 16.14 -2.49 19.01
C ALA A 323 16.03 -1.62 17.75
N ASN A 324 14.99 -0.80 17.61
CA ASN A 324 14.87 0.17 16.52
C ASN A 324 15.76 1.39 16.83
N ARG A 325 16.37 1.94 15.77
CA ARG A 325 17.16 3.18 15.85
C ARG A 325 16.35 4.34 15.30
N TYR A 326 16.29 5.41 16.08
CA TYR A 326 15.64 6.67 15.71
C TYR A 326 16.69 7.76 15.58
N THR A 327 16.73 8.46 14.46
CA THR A 327 17.52 9.69 14.35
C THR A 327 16.55 10.85 14.15
N ASP A 328 16.78 11.92 14.92
CA ASP A 328 15.88 13.04 15.21
C ASP A 328 14.80 13.29 14.13
N PRO A 329 13.50 13.24 14.48
CA PRO A 329 12.45 13.62 13.55
C PRO A 329 12.53 15.14 13.38
N ALA A 330 13.22 15.60 12.35
CA ALA A 330 13.23 17.00 11.92
C ALA A 330 11.83 17.53 11.46
N GLY A 331 10.74 16.91 11.92
CA GLY A 331 9.36 17.25 11.63
C GLY A 331 8.35 16.90 12.72
N ASN A 332 8.74 16.43 13.92
CA ASN A 332 7.73 16.16 14.96
C ASN A 332 6.97 17.46 15.30
N PRO A 333 5.65 17.58 15.02
CA PRO A 333 4.89 18.80 15.25
C PRO A 333 4.82 19.21 16.73
N ASN A 334 5.06 18.26 17.65
CA ASN A 334 5.05 18.50 19.09
C ASN A 334 6.46 18.53 19.69
N GLY A 335 7.50 18.05 19.00
CA GLY A 335 8.89 17.99 19.52
C GLY A 335 9.13 17.00 20.67
N LEU A 336 8.19 16.07 20.93
CA LEU A 336 8.14 15.28 22.17
C LEU A 336 8.60 13.80 22.05
N GLY A 337 8.90 13.29 20.86
CA GLY A 337 9.38 11.90 20.73
C GLY A 337 9.43 11.32 19.31
N ALA A 338 10.05 10.14 19.18
CA ALA A 338 10.12 9.40 17.92
C ALA A 338 8.95 8.41 17.75
N VAL A 339 8.36 7.99 18.86
CA VAL A 339 7.24 7.04 18.91
C VAL A 339 6.09 7.67 19.68
N ALA A 340 4.89 7.62 19.10
CA ALA A 340 3.64 7.95 19.77
C ALA A 340 2.70 6.74 19.74
N THR A 341 2.20 6.34 20.90
CA THR A 341 1.16 5.32 21.03
C THR A 341 -0.07 5.94 21.69
N VAL A 342 -1.25 5.73 21.12
CA VAL A 342 -2.52 6.20 21.64
C VAL A 342 -3.26 5.05 22.31
N TRP A 343 -3.56 5.24 23.59
CA TRP A 343 -4.33 4.31 24.42
C TRP A 343 -5.67 4.90 24.80
N THR A 344 -6.66 4.03 24.99
CA THR A 344 -8.00 4.41 25.41
C THR A 344 -8.14 4.22 26.92
N LEU A 345 -8.57 5.28 27.62
CA LEU A 345 -8.99 5.23 29.01
C LEU A 345 -10.52 5.35 29.10
N SER A 346 -11.19 4.29 29.56
CA SER A 346 -12.61 4.30 29.88
C SER A 346 -12.81 4.58 31.36
N VAL A 347 -13.64 5.57 31.71
CA VAL A 347 -13.91 5.95 33.11
C VAL A 347 -15.40 5.83 33.41
N GLU A 348 -15.72 5.07 34.46
CA GLU A 348 -17.05 4.92 35.03
C GLU A 348 -17.04 5.42 36.48
N VAL A 349 -17.94 6.34 36.83
CA VAL A 349 -18.08 6.89 38.18
C VAL A 349 -19.30 6.28 38.84
N VAL A 350 -19.09 5.71 40.01
CA VAL A 350 -20.14 5.05 40.80
C VAL A 350 -20.13 5.52 42.25
N ASP A 351 -21.27 5.38 42.91
CA ASP A 351 -21.42 5.67 44.35
C ASP A 351 -20.96 4.49 45.24
N SER A 352 -21.16 4.62 46.56
CA SER A 352 -20.82 3.59 47.55
C SER A 352 -21.49 2.22 47.32
N ILE A 353 -22.63 2.18 46.60
CA ILE A 353 -23.38 0.96 46.29
C ILE A 353 -23.22 0.51 44.82
N LYS A 354 -22.23 1.07 44.10
CA LYS A 354 -21.92 0.78 42.68
C LYS A 354 -22.98 1.25 41.69
N LYS A 355 -23.86 2.19 42.08
CA LYS A 355 -24.80 2.82 41.15
C LYS A 355 -24.08 3.92 40.36
N PRO A 356 -24.34 4.06 39.05
CA PRO A 356 -23.82 5.17 38.26
C PRO A 356 -24.10 6.54 38.87
N VAL A 357 -23.14 7.45 38.76
CA VAL A 357 -23.27 8.85 39.21
C VAL A 357 -23.27 9.78 37.98
N PRO A 358 -24.44 10.26 37.53
CA PRO A 358 -24.55 11.24 36.45
C PRO A 358 -24.06 12.63 36.88
N GLY A 359 -23.47 13.38 35.95
CA GLY A 359 -23.00 14.74 36.18
C GLY A 359 -21.71 14.86 37.02
N ALA A 360 -21.05 13.76 37.37
CA ALA A 360 -19.74 13.78 38.01
C ALA A 360 -18.69 14.33 37.03
N THR A 361 -17.89 15.29 37.49
CA THR A 361 -16.81 15.87 36.69
C THR A 361 -15.59 14.96 36.74
N VAL A 362 -15.09 14.58 35.57
CA VAL A 362 -13.87 13.80 35.37
C VAL A 362 -12.81 14.72 34.76
N VAL A 363 -11.64 14.81 35.39
CA VAL A 363 -10.48 15.56 34.90
C VAL A 363 -9.30 14.60 34.82
N VAL A 364 -8.61 14.58 33.68
CA VAL A 364 -7.35 13.85 33.48
C VAL A 364 -6.26 14.86 33.16
N LYS A 365 -5.13 14.74 33.86
CA LYS A 365 -3.93 15.51 33.56
C LYS A 365 -2.78 14.59 33.20
N ASP A 366 -1.90 15.04 32.30
CA ASP A 366 -0.64 14.34 31.99
C ASP A 366 0.35 14.44 33.17
N ARG A 367 1.51 13.78 33.01
CA ARG A 367 2.60 13.81 33.99
C ARG A 367 3.12 15.22 34.31
N SER A 368 3.01 16.15 33.35
CA SER A 368 3.43 17.55 33.52
C SER A 368 2.35 18.41 34.19
N GLY A 369 1.18 17.83 34.50
CA GLY A 369 0.06 18.53 35.11
C GLY A 369 -0.85 19.27 34.12
N ASN A 370 -0.63 19.11 32.82
CA ASN A 370 -1.49 19.71 31.80
C ASN A 370 -2.81 18.95 31.74
N GLU A 371 -3.93 19.66 31.68
CA GLU A 371 -5.24 19.04 31.50
C GLU A 371 -5.36 18.50 30.07
N VAL A 372 -5.47 17.17 29.95
CA VAL A 372 -5.64 16.46 28.67
C VAL A 372 -7.09 16.04 28.44
N PHE A 373 -7.91 16.04 29.49
CA PHE A 373 -9.35 15.79 29.38
C PHE A 373 -10.13 16.44 30.53
N ARG A 374 -11.32 16.95 30.21
CA ARG A 374 -12.36 17.33 31.16
C ARG A 374 -13.73 17.00 30.57
N GLY A 375 -14.59 16.35 31.36
CA GLY A 375 -15.95 16.03 30.97
C GLY A 375 -16.84 15.72 32.16
N ALA A 376 -18.16 15.70 31.92
CA ALA A 376 -19.15 15.25 32.91
C ALA A 376 -19.67 13.86 32.51
N THR A 377 -19.96 13.01 33.50
CA THR A 377 -20.54 11.69 33.25
C THR A 377 -21.98 11.79 32.76
N ALA A 378 -22.35 10.91 31.82
CA ALA A 378 -23.71 10.71 31.36
C ALA A 378 -24.55 9.92 32.40
N GLU A 379 -25.81 9.62 32.06
CA GLU A 379 -26.75 8.87 32.91
C GLU A 379 -26.24 7.48 33.34
N ASP A 380 -25.39 6.86 32.50
CA ASP A 380 -24.74 5.59 32.79
C ASP A 380 -23.48 5.73 33.66
N GLY A 381 -23.17 6.94 34.14
CA GLY A 381 -22.03 7.24 34.97
C GLY A 381 -20.70 7.27 34.21
N ARG A 382 -20.71 7.30 32.87
CA ARG A 382 -19.50 7.25 32.05
C ARG A 382 -19.23 8.55 31.32
N VAL A 383 -17.97 8.81 31.06
CA VAL A 383 -17.54 9.81 30.07
C VAL A 383 -17.21 9.13 28.75
N PRO A 384 -17.21 9.85 27.61
CA PRO A 384 -16.69 9.31 26.35
C PRO A 384 -15.27 8.75 26.52
N PRO A 385 -14.89 7.70 25.76
CA PRO A 385 -13.54 7.15 25.84
C PRO A 385 -12.47 8.23 25.64
N ILE A 386 -11.50 8.27 26.55
CA ILE A 386 -10.45 9.29 26.58
C ILE A 386 -9.22 8.74 25.86
N GLU A 387 -8.78 9.39 24.79
CA GLU A 387 -7.56 9.03 24.07
C GLU A 387 -6.34 9.72 24.72
N LEU A 388 -5.39 8.92 25.21
CA LEU A 388 -4.20 9.38 25.90
C LEU A 388 -2.94 8.94 25.15
N PHE A 389 -2.02 9.86 24.94
CA PHE A 389 -0.75 9.60 24.27
C PHE A 389 0.29 9.04 25.25
N GLN A 390 1.03 8.03 24.83
CA GLN A 390 2.29 7.57 25.42
C GLN A 390 3.40 7.89 24.40
N MET A 391 4.36 8.72 24.78
CA MET A 391 5.45 9.15 23.89
C MET A 391 6.78 8.59 24.36
N ARG A 392 7.60 8.08 23.42
CA ARG A 392 8.98 7.63 23.70
C ARG A 392 10.00 8.47 22.93
N SER A 393 11.05 8.89 23.62
CA SER A 393 12.18 9.64 23.06
C SER A 393 13.03 8.80 22.09
N THR A 394 13.85 9.51 21.33
CA THR A 394 14.80 8.95 20.32
C THR A 394 15.92 8.12 20.93
N ASP A 395 16.29 8.36 22.19
CA ASP A 395 17.38 7.66 22.90
C ASP A 395 16.98 6.28 23.44
N GLY A 396 15.70 5.92 23.40
CA GLY A 396 15.18 4.66 23.94
C GLY A 396 15.35 4.49 25.46
N LEU A 397 15.79 5.55 26.17
CA LEU A 397 16.16 5.52 27.58
C LEU A 397 15.28 6.43 28.43
N SER A 398 14.66 7.47 27.87
CA SER A 398 13.83 8.40 28.65
C SER A 398 12.35 7.96 28.71
N SER A 399 11.87 7.87 29.95
CA SER A 399 10.56 7.39 30.38
C SER A 399 9.42 8.13 29.69
N ASP A 400 8.38 7.38 29.29
CA ASP A 400 7.05 7.83 28.89
C ASP A 400 6.71 9.25 29.38
N VAL A 401 6.91 10.24 28.52
CA VAL A 401 6.92 11.67 28.92
C VAL A 401 5.55 12.15 29.41
N SER A 402 4.50 11.41 29.04
CA SER A 402 3.09 11.73 29.30
C SER A 402 2.45 10.88 30.39
N THR A 403 3.14 9.89 30.97
CA THR A 403 2.55 9.00 31.99
C THR A 403 3.44 8.87 33.24
N PRO A 404 2.88 8.68 34.46
CA PRO A 404 1.46 8.48 34.81
C PRO A 404 0.58 9.72 34.58
N HIS A 405 -0.71 9.51 34.35
CA HIS A 405 -1.74 10.54 34.31
C HIS A 405 -2.43 10.65 35.66
N SER A 406 -2.77 11.86 36.12
CA SER A 406 -3.63 12.03 37.29
C SER A 406 -5.09 12.05 36.87
N LEU A 407 -5.88 11.08 37.31
CA LEU A 407 -7.34 11.05 37.18
C LEU A 407 -7.94 11.63 38.46
N ARG A 408 -8.81 12.63 38.33
CA ARG A 408 -9.61 13.18 39.42
C ARG A 408 -11.07 13.17 39.03
N VAL A 409 -11.91 12.66 39.91
CA VAL A 409 -13.37 12.70 39.78
C VAL A 409 -13.96 13.50 40.94
N THR A 410 -14.94 14.35 40.65
CA THR A 410 -15.59 15.21 41.64
C THR A 410 -17.10 15.26 41.39
N TRP A 411 -17.90 15.13 42.45
CA TRP A 411 -19.35 15.27 42.39
C TRP A 411 -19.84 15.77 43.75
N GLU A 412 -20.57 16.89 43.75
CA GLU A 412 -20.94 17.62 44.97
C GLU A 412 -19.70 17.90 45.87
N ASP A 413 -19.74 17.44 47.12
CA ASP A 413 -18.67 17.53 48.11
C ASP A 413 -17.65 16.38 48.02
N LEU A 414 -17.89 15.40 47.15
CA LEU A 414 -17.07 14.20 47.02
C LEU A 414 -16.01 14.35 45.95
N SER A 415 -14.82 13.85 46.26
CA SER A 415 -13.74 13.74 45.29
C SER A 415 -12.96 12.45 45.47
N SER A 416 -12.43 11.93 44.37
CA SER A 416 -11.52 10.81 44.36
C SER A 416 -10.43 11.07 43.31
N SER A 417 -9.20 10.65 43.60
CA SER A 417 -8.08 10.82 42.68
C SER A 417 -7.21 9.57 42.68
N THR A 418 -6.68 9.22 41.51
CA THR A 418 -5.79 8.09 41.31
C THR A 418 -4.81 8.38 40.19
N GLU A 419 -3.66 7.72 40.22
CA GLU A 419 -2.69 7.75 39.13
C GLU A 419 -2.94 6.59 38.14
N VAL A 420 -2.77 6.88 36.85
CA VAL A 420 -3.03 5.94 35.77
C VAL A 420 -1.83 5.90 34.83
N THR A 421 -1.11 4.78 34.84
CA THR A 421 0.00 4.53 33.91
C THR A 421 -0.55 3.94 32.61
N MET A 422 -0.43 4.64 31.48
CA MET A 422 -0.96 4.18 30.20
C MET A 422 0.11 3.41 29.40
N ASP A 423 0.00 2.09 29.40
CA ASP A 423 0.83 1.12 28.68
C ASP A 423 -0.03 0.12 27.85
N LYS A 424 -1.35 0.27 27.95
CA LYS A 424 -2.40 -0.45 27.25
C LYS A 424 -3.71 0.31 27.41
N ASP A 425 -4.75 -0.09 26.69
CA ASP A 425 -6.11 0.35 26.97
C ASP A 425 -6.52 -0.03 28.40
N ARG A 426 -7.18 0.89 29.10
CA ARG A 426 -7.58 0.72 30.50
C ARG A 426 -9.02 1.12 30.74
N SER A 427 -9.65 0.43 31.68
CA SER A 427 -10.96 0.78 32.22
C SER A 427 -10.84 0.99 33.72
N ILE A 428 -11.30 2.14 34.20
CA ILE A 428 -11.28 2.52 35.61
C ILE A 428 -12.71 2.77 36.09
N ARG A 429 -13.06 2.11 37.19
CA ARG A 429 -14.25 2.43 37.96
C ARG A 429 -13.85 3.26 39.17
N ALA A 430 -14.19 4.55 39.16
CA ALA A 430 -13.93 5.46 40.25
C ALA A 430 -15.13 5.49 41.19
N GLN A 431 -14.91 5.13 42.46
CA GLN A 431 -15.95 5.12 43.47
C GLN A 431 -15.91 6.40 44.30
N LEU A 432 -17.05 7.06 44.47
CA LEU A 432 -17.25 8.19 45.37
C LEU A 432 -18.00 7.73 46.62
N ALA A 433 -17.45 8.01 47.80
CA ALA A 433 -18.07 7.69 49.08
C ALA A 433 -17.89 8.85 50.07
N ARG A 434 -18.95 9.21 50.81
CA ARG A 434 -18.85 10.06 52.00
C ARG A 434 -18.10 9.26 53.07
N GLY A 435 -16.88 9.70 53.39
CA GLY A 435 -15.92 8.87 54.11
C GLY A 435 -16.43 8.32 55.45
N SER A 436 -15.98 7.11 55.77
CA SER A 436 -14.87 7.03 56.72
C SER A 436 -13.68 6.38 56.01
N SER A 437 -12.51 6.93 56.26
CA SER A 437 -11.18 6.59 55.72
C SER A 437 -10.95 5.14 55.24
N GLY A 438 -10.49 5.02 53.98
CA GLY A 438 -9.57 3.97 53.53
C GLY A 438 -10.18 2.65 53.06
N GLY A 439 -10.17 2.41 51.74
CA GLY A 439 -10.39 1.07 51.19
C GLY A 439 -10.73 1.06 49.70
N PHE A 440 -9.70 1.09 48.85
CA PHE A 440 -9.86 0.66 47.45
C PHE A 440 -10.22 -0.82 47.43
N ILE A 441 -11.16 -1.24 46.57
CA ILE A 441 -11.34 -2.64 46.17
C ILE A 441 -10.69 -2.76 44.79
N PRO A 442 -9.43 -3.22 44.66
CA PRO A 442 -8.91 -3.61 43.36
C PRO A 442 -9.80 -4.75 42.84
N GLY A 443 -10.27 -4.62 41.60
CA GLY A 443 -11.05 -5.66 40.95
C GLY A 443 -10.39 -7.02 41.13
N ALA A 444 -11.20 -8.00 41.52
CA ALA A 444 -10.80 -9.39 41.69
C ALA A 444 -10.23 -9.97 40.39
N TRP A 445 -8.91 -9.84 40.17
CA TRP A 445 -8.03 -10.67 39.32
C TRP A 445 -6.55 -10.43 39.68
N ALA A 446 -6.21 -10.42 40.97
CA ALA A 446 -4.83 -10.41 41.46
C ALA A 446 -4.58 -11.53 42.48
N VAL A 447 -5.09 -12.73 42.22
CA VAL A 447 -4.65 -13.97 42.87
C VAL A 447 -4.41 -15.04 41.80
N LEU A 448 -3.38 -14.83 40.96
CA LEU A 448 -2.67 -15.90 40.25
C LEU A 448 -1.30 -15.42 39.70
N ALA A 449 -0.62 -14.51 40.40
CA ALA A 449 0.74 -14.07 40.03
C ALA A 449 1.70 -13.86 41.21
N ILE A 450 1.38 -14.35 42.42
CA ILE A 450 2.32 -14.43 43.56
C ILE A 450 2.33 -15.86 44.15
N ALA A 451 2.22 -16.87 43.29
CA ALA A 451 2.48 -18.27 43.64
C ALA A 451 3.47 -18.96 42.67
N ALA A 452 4.10 -18.21 41.75
CA ALA A 452 5.11 -18.74 40.83
C ALA A 452 6.54 -18.19 41.08
N ALA A 453 6.71 -17.22 41.99
CA ALA A 453 8.05 -16.71 42.37
C ALA A 453 8.56 -17.23 43.72
N ALA A 454 7.71 -17.88 44.52
CA ALA A 454 8.11 -18.52 45.79
C ALA A 454 8.41 -20.03 45.65
N LEU A 455 8.17 -20.64 44.48
CA LEU A 455 8.54 -22.04 44.20
C LEU A 455 9.83 -22.20 43.36
N ALA A 456 10.39 -21.10 42.83
CA ALA A 456 11.67 -21.10 42.11
C ALA A 456 12.89 -20.83 43.02
N LEU A 457 12.68 -20.33 44.24
CA LEU A 457 13.74 -20.11 45.24
C LEU A 457 13.84 -21.23 46.31
N ALA A 458 12.90 -22.18 46.33
CA ALA A 458 12.96 -23.35 47.22
C ALA A 458 13.62 -24.59 46.56
N PHE A 459 13.88 -24.59 45.25
CA PHE A 459 14.55 -25.71 44.56
C PHE A 459 16.06 -25.52 44.33
N ALA A 460 16.61 -24.35 44.67
CA ALA A 460 18.05 -24.09 44.61
C ALA A 460 18.81 -24.37 45.94
N ALA A 461 18.10 -24.70 47.02
CA ALA A 461 18.70 -24.97 48.34
C ALA A 461 18.75 -26.47 48.72
N PHE A 462 18.33 -27.39 47.84
CA PHE A 462 18.38 -28.86 48.10
C PHE A 462 19.37 -29.61 47.19
N ARG A 463 20.43 -28.94 46.72
CA ARG A 463 21.55 -29.58 45.98
C ARG A 463 22.95 -29.20 46.50
N ARG A 464 23.07 -28.95 47.81
CA ARG A 464 24.34 -29.04 48.55
C ARG A 464 24.10 -29.60 49.96
N ARG A 465 23.86 -30.90 50.03
CA ARG A 465 24.50 -31.84 50.94
C ARG A 465 24.34 -33.24 50.36
#